data_AF-A0A3P7SFY0-F1
#
_entry.id   AF-A0A3P7SFY0-F1
#
_cell.length_a   1.000
_cell.length_b   1.000
_cell.length_c   1.000
_cell.angle_alpha   90.00
_cell.angle_beta   90.00
_cell.angle_gamma   90.00
#
_symmetry.space_group_name_H-M   'P 1'
#
loop_
_entity.id
_entity.type
_entity.pdbx_description
1 polymer ?
#
loop_
_entity_poly.entity_id
_entity_poly.type
_entity_poly.pdbx_seq_one_letter_code
_entity_poly.pdbx_strand_id
1 'polypeptide(L)'
;MCSPQILNVGDEVQWKRDAVALYWRPFVRYMVDDSLTLPFIYDRNNHTLARCIGCEEYQDPKCSYLFDIKYEDWEPMRHHMLIMRGEITQLMGDQCCIISWDNGQQIHLPKSAVRRADSSLS
;
A
#
# COMPACT_ATOMS: atom_id res chain seq x y z
N MET A 1 -3.46 8.01 24.52
CA MET A 1 -4.20 7.45 23.37
C MET A 1 -4.33 8.57 22.35
N CYS A 2 -3.64 8.49 21.22
CA CYS A 2 -3.72 9.54 20.19
C CYS A 2 -5.11 9.49 19.55
N SER A 3 -5.77 10.65 19.44
CA SER A 3 -7.03 10.77 18.70
C SER A 3 -6.86 10.23 17.28
N PRO A 4 -7.90 9.60 16.69
CA PRO A 4 -7.82 9.09 15.34
C PRO A 4 -7.46 10.23 14.38
N GLN A 5 -6.39 10.03 13.60
CA GLN A 5 -5.98 10.98 12.59
C GLN A 5 -7.01 11.00 11.46
N ILE A 6 -7.55 12.18 11.18
CA ILE A 6 -8.47 12.38 10.06
C ILE A 6 -7.63 12.63 8.81
N LEU A 7 -7.73 11.71 7.85
CA LEU A 7 -7.05 11.76 6.55
C LEU A 7 -8.06 12.13 5.45
N ASN A 8 -7.69 13.09 4.63
CA ASN A 8 -8.50 13.64 3.54
C ASN A 8 -7.78 13.54 2.19
N VAL A 9 -8.53 13.69 1.09
CA VAL A 9 -7.96 13.88 -0.25
C VAL A 9 -7.06 15.11 -0.26
N GLY A 10 -5.89 15.00 -0.88
CA GLY A 10 -4.85 16.04 -0.94
C GLY A 10 -3.91 16.08 0.28
N ASP A 11 -4.15 15.27 1.32
CA ASP A 11 -3.19 15.16 2.42
C ASP A 11 -1.91 14.45 1.93
N GLU A 12 -0.75 15.04 2.21
CA GLU A 12 0.55 14.35 2.08
C GLU A 12 0.72 13.37 3.25
N VAL A 13 1.12 12.14 2.93
CA VAL A 13 1.24 11.03 3.86
C VAL A 13 2.57 10.30 3.74
N GLN A 14 2.92 9.61 4.81
CA GLN A 14 4.04 8.68 4.89
C GLN A 14 3.56 7.37 5.49
N TRP A 15 4.29 6.29 5.22
CA TRP A 15 4.08 5.03 5.91
C TRP A 15 4.29 5.16 7.41
N LYS A 16 3.46 4.48 8.21
CA LYS A 16 3.83 4.25 9.61
C LYS A 16 4.92 3.19 9.68
N ARG A 17 5.87 3.37 10.60
CA ARG A 17 7.03 2.48 10.74
C ARG A 17 6.64 1.03 11.03
N ASP A 18 5.61 0.81 11.83
CA ASP A 18 5.05 -0.51 12.15
C ASP A 18 4.33 -1.14 10.94
N ALA A 19 3.65 -0.33 10.13
CA ALA A 19 3.03 -0.79 8.89
C ALA A 19 4.07 -1.25 7.85
N VAL A 20 5.21 -0.56 7.72
CA VAL A 20 6.25 -0.96 6.74
C VAL A 20 6.67 -2.42 6.89
N ALA A 21 6.82 -2.92 8.13
CA ALA A 21 7.20 -4.32 8.38
C ALA A 21 6.20 -5.34 7.81
N LEU A 22 4.92 -4.99 7.72
CA LEU A 22 3.85 -5.84 7.21
C LEU A 22 3.60 -5.64 5.72
N TYR A 23 3.79 -4.41 5.22
CA TYR A 23 3.35 -4.01 3.89
C TYR A 23 4.46 -4.04 2.83
N TRP A 24 5.73 -4.12 3.20
CA TRP A 24 6.80 -3.98 2.19
C TRP A 24 6.80 -5.08 1.13
N ARG A 25 6.55 -6.34 1.48
CA ARG A 25 6.44 -7.43 0.50
C ARG A 25 5.20 -7.28 -0.40
N PRO A 26 3.99 -7.05 0.15
CA PRO A 26 2.82 -6.64 -0.62
C PRO A 26 3.08 -5.49 -1.60
N PHE A 27 3.76 -4.44 -1.12
CA PHE A 27 4.07 -3.25 -1.91
C PHE A 27 5.04 -3.57 -3.06
N VAL A 28 6.11 -4.31 -2.80
CA VAL A 28 7.04 -4.78 -3.85
C VAL A 28 6.30 -5.61 -4.89
N ARG A 29 5.43 -6.53 -4.46
CA ARG A 29 4.66 -7.34 -5.40
C ARG A 29 3.74 -6.49 -6.27
N TYR A 30 3.05 -5.52 -5.67
CA TYR A 30 2.25 -4.53 -6.40
C TYR A 30 3.10 -3.75 -7.41
N MET A 31 4.34 -3.38 -7.09
CA MET A 31 5.24 -2.68 -8.01
C MET A 31 5.71 -3.53 -9.20
N VAL A 32 5.83 -4.84 -9.01
CA VAL A 32 6.32 -5.78 -10.02
C VAL A 32 5.18 -6.29 -10.91
N ASP A 33 3.98 -6.44 -10.35
CA ASP A 33 2.79 -6.96 -11.01
C ASP A 33 1.82 -5.81 -11.33
N ASP A 34 1.89 -5.30 -12.56
CA ASP A 34 1.05 -4.21 -13.06
C ASP A 34 -0.44 -4.58 -13.17
N SER A 35 -0.77 -5.87 -13.04
CA SER A 35 -2.15 -6.31 -12.96
C SER A 35 -2.79 -6.03 -11.60
N LEU A 36 -2.01 -5.80 -10.54
CA LEU A 36 -2.52 -5.59 -9.19
C LEU A 36 -2.93 -4.13 -8.96
N THR A 37 -4.02 -3.95 -8.24
CA THR A 37 -4.46 -2.66 -7.68
C THR A 37 -4.57 -2.71 -6.15
N LEU A 38 -4.51 -3.91 -5.58
CA LEU A 38 -4.63 -4.22 -4.15
C LEU A 38 -3.35 -4.88 -3.62
N PRO A 39 -2.93 -4.58 -2.38
CA PRO A 39 -1.64 -5.00 -1.84
C PRO A 39 -1.55 -6.50 -1.50
N PHE A 40 -2.61 -7.11 -0.97
CA PHE A 40 -2.52 -8.46 -0.41
C PHE A 40 -3.09 -9.50 -1.34
N ILE A 41 -2.37 -10.61 -1.49
CA ILE A 41 -2.78 -11.76 -2.29
C ILE A 41 -3.13 -12.93 -1.37
N TYR A 42 -4.17 -13.65 -1.73
CA TYR A 42 -4.68 -14.84 -1.07
C TYR A 42 -4.95 -15.93 -2.11
N ASP A 43 -4.52 -17.15 -1.84
CA ASP A 43 -4.88 -18.31 -2.65
C ASP A 43 -6.15 -18.96 -2.09
N ARG A 44 -7.17 -19.11 -2.93
CA ARG A 44 -8.42 -19.80 -2.59
C ARG A 44 -8.82 -20.71 -3.75
N ASN A 45 -8.94 -22.01 -3.48
CA ASN A 45 -9.39 -23.00 -4.47
C ASN A 45 -8.57 -22.98 -5.78
N ASN A 46 -7.24 -22.86 -5.70
CA ASN A 46 -6.32 -22.70 -6.83
C ASN A 46 -6.51 -21.42 -7.66
N HIS A 47 -7.28 -20.45 -7.18
CA HIS A 47 -7.36 -19.11 -7.75
C HIS A 47 -6.65 -18.12 -6.82
N THR A 48 -5.80 -17.30 -7.42
CA THR A 48 -5.13 -16.19 -6.74
C THR A 48 -6.08 -14.99 -6.72
N LEU A 49 -6.32 -14.42 -5.55
CA LEU A 49 -7.19 -13.25 -5.35
C LEU A 49 -6.41 -12.16 -4.64
N ALA A 50 -6.53 -10.90 -5.09
CA ALA A 50 -6.03 -9.77 -4.34
C ALA A 50 -7.16 -9.14 -3.51
N ARG A 51 -6.89 -8.71 -2.28
CA ARG A 51 -7.89 -8.12 -1.37
C ARG A 51 -7.26 -7.02 -0.50
N CYS A 52 -8.05 -6.01 -0.15
CA CYS A 52 -7.69 -5.09 0.93
C CYS A 52 -8.07 -5.68 2.30
N ILE A 53 -7.16 -5.63 3.29
CA ILE A 53 -7.49 -6.06 4.67
C ILE A 53 -8.37 -5.07 5.42
N GLY A 54 -8.49 -3.83 4.92
CA GLY A 54 -9.26 -2.76 5.55
C GLY A 54 -10.66 -2.57 4.97
N CYS A 55 -11.04 -3.29 3.90
CA CYS A 55 -12.37 -3.19 3.31
C CYS A 55 -12.77 -4.47 2.54
N GLU A 56 -13.91 -4.42 1.85
CA GLU A 56 -14.45 -5.55 1.08
C GLU A 56 -13.99 -5.58 -0.38
N GLU A 57 -13.15 -4.63 -0.81
CA GLU A 57 -12.58 -4.62 -2.15
C GLU A 57 -11.71 -5.86 -2.39
N TYR A 58 -12.02 -6.53 -3.50
CA TYR A 58 -11.26 -7.67 -4.01
C TYR A 58 -11.06 -7.53 -5.51
N GLN A 59 -10.00 -8.14 -6.00
CA GLN A 59 -9.62 -8.16 -7.40
C GLN A 59 -9.23 -9.58 -7.77
N ASP A 60 -9.69 -10.02 -8.93
CA ASP A 60 -9.19 -11.20 -9.62
C ASP A 60 -8.05 -10.76 -10.54
N PRO A 61 -6.77 -11.04 -10.21
CA PRO A 61 -5.63 -10.66 -11.04
C PRO A 61 -5.75 -11.33 -12.41
N LYS A 62 -5.75 -10.54 -13.48
CA LYS A 62 -5.81 -11.09 -14.83
C LYS A 62 -4.49 -11.78 -15.14
N CYS A 63 -4.53 -13.11 -15.14
CA CYS A 63 -3.46 -14.03 -15.51
C CYS A 63 -2.37 -14.25 -14.44
N SER A 64 -2.14 -15.53 -14.22
CA SER A 64 -1.28 -16.21 -13.25
C SER A 64 0.22 -16.03 -13.54
N TYR A 65 0.71 -14.80 -13.62
CA TYR A 65 2.16 -14.61 -13.57
C TYR A 65 2.60 -14.95 -12.15
N LEU A 66 3.15 -16.15 -11.99
CA LEU A 66 3.94 -16.50 -10.82
C LEU A 66 5.22 -15.66 -10.90
N PHE A 67 5.15 -14.44 -10.38
CA PHE A 67 6.34 -13.62 -10.21
C PHE A 67 7.19 -14.26 -9.12
N ASP A 68 8.32 -14.84 -9.52
CA ASP A 68 9.34 -15.29 -8.58
C ASP A 68 10.11 -14.06 -8.06
N ILE A 69 9.56 -13.43 -7.03
CA ILE A 69 10.13 -12.23 -6.41
C ILE A 69 11.13 -12.68 -5.35
N LYS A 70 12.42 -12.51 -5.64
CA LYS A 70 13.50 -12.67 -4.67
C LYS A 70 13.52 -11.48 -3.70
N TYR A 71 12.73 -11.57 -2.64
CA TYR A 71 12.49 -10.46 -1.70
C TYR A 71 13.75 -9.90 -1.03
N GLU A 72 14.81 -10.70 -0.90
CA GLU A 72 16.10 -10.27 -0.35
C GLU A 72 16.72 -9.14 -1.18
N ASP A 73 16.54 -9.17 -2.51
CA ASP A 73 17.04 -8.14 -3.42
C ASP A 73 16.23 -6.83 -3.30
N TRP A 74 15.06 -6.89 -2.66
CA TRP A 74 14.16 -5.77 -2.42
C TRP A 74 14.17 -5.26 -0.98
N GLU A 75 15.03 -5.75 -0.10
CA GLU A 75 15.18 -5.23 1.26
C GLU A 75 15.48 -3.71 1.31
N PRO A 76 16.18 -3.09 0.34
CA PRO A 76 16.30 -1.64 0.26
C PRO A 76 14.94 -0.92 0.10
N MET A 77 13.95 -1.54 -0.55
CA MET A 77 12.61 -0.97 -0.70
C MET A 77 11.92 -0.82 0.66
N ARG A 78 12.08 -1.79 1.56
CA ARG A 78 11.57 -1.70 2.93
C ARG A 78 12.11 -0.45 3.65
N HIS A 79 13.39 -0.14 3.46
CA HIS A 79 14.00 1.06 4.02
C HIS A 79 13.49 2.33 3.32
N HIS A 80 13.37 2.29 2.00
CA HIS A 80 12.85 3.41 1.21
C HIS A 80 11.42 3.79 1.60
N MET A 81 10.54 2.82 1.86
CA MET A 81 9.17 3.07 2.33
C MET A 81 9.10 3.92 3.61
N LEU A 82 10.12 3.92 4.46
CA LEU A 82 10.14 4.74 5.67
C LEU A 82 10.29 6.25 5.38
N ILE A 83 10.81 6.59 4.20
CA ILE A 83 11.03 7.98 3.76
C ILE A 83 10.14 8.38 2.59
N MET A 84 9.46 7.43 1.95
CA MET A 84 8.52 7.68 0.86
C MET A 84 7.40 8.62 1.29
N ARG A 85 7.07 9.55 0.40
CA ARG A 85 5.92 10.45 0.52
C ARG A 85 4.91 10.15 -0.58
N GLY A 86 3.65 10.33 -0.26
CA GLY A 86 2.57 10.19 -1.21
C GLY A 86 1.42 11.13 -0.90
N GLU A 87 0.55 11.33 -1.87
CA GLU A 87 -0.65 12.14 -1.75
C GLU A 87 -1.88 11.23 -1.78
N ILE A 88 -2.84 11.46 -0.88
CA ILE A 88 -4.14 10.79 -0.96
C ILE A 88 -4.93 11.36 -2.14
N THR A 89 -5.11 10.55 -3.18
CA THR A 89 -5.87 10.95 -4.38
C THR A 89 -7.35 10.61 -4.28
N GLN A 90 -7.72 9.62 -3.47
CA GLN A 90 -9.11 9.18 -3.30
C GLN A 90 -9.35 8.54 -1.93
N LEU A 91 -10.53 8.74 -1.36
CA LEU A 91 -11.01 8.01 -0.18
C LEU A 91 -11.88 6.81 -0.61
N MET A 92 -11.63 5.65 0.00
CA MET A 92 -12.37 4.41 -0.22
C MET A 92 -13.17 4.10 1.04
N GLY A 93 -14.34 4.73 1.15
CA GLY A 93 -15.13 4.74 2.37
C GLY A 93 -14.37 5.33 3.57
N ASP A 94 -14.70 4.84 4.77
CA ASP A 94 -14.14 5.39 6.00
C ASP A 94 -12.77 4.80 6.34
N GLN A 95 -12.46 3.59 5.87
CA GLN A 95 -11.31 2.81 6.33
C GLN A 95 -10.09 2.88 5.41
N CYS A 96 -10.27 3.18 4.12
CA CYS A 96 -9.22 3.05 3.13
C CYS A 96 -9.05 4.31 2.26
N CYS A 97 -7.94 4.37 1.53
CA CYS A 97 -7.62 5.43 0.58
C CYS A 97 -6.74 4.90 -0.55
N ILE A 98 -6.74 5.62 -1.67
CA ILE A 98 -5.76 5.44 -2.75
C ILE A 98 -4.70 6.53 -2.59
N ILE A 99 -3.43 6.12 -2.63
CA ILE A 99 -2.28 7.01 -2.47
C ILE A 99 -1.45 6.93 -3.75
N SER A 100 -1.11 8.09 -4.30
CA SER A 100 -0.07 8.22 -5.34
C SER A 100 1.25 8.55 -4.66
N TRP A 101 2.23 7.65 -4.78
CA TRP A 101 3.56 7.80 -4.19
C TRP A 101 4.51 8.55 -5.12
N ASP A 102 5.54 9.18 -4.53
CA ASP A 102 6.62 9.90 -5.22
C ASP A 102 7.36 9.09 -6.29
N ASN A 103 7.42 7.76 -6.14
CA ASN A 103 7.99 6.84 -7.13
C ASN A 103 7.03 6.50 -8.30
N GLY A 104 5.88 7.17 -8.39
CA GLY A 104 4.88 7.01 -9.45
C GLY A 104 3.86 5.88 -9.22
N GLN A 105 3.99 5.12 -8.14
CA GLN A 105 3.10 3.98 -7.85
C GLN A 105 1.79 4.45 -7.20
N GLN A 106 0.66 3.81 -7.52
CA GLN A 106 -0.64 4.18 -6.96
C GLN A 106 -1.38 3.00 -6.33
N ILE A 107 -1.46 2.96 -5.01
CA ILE A 107 -1.96 1.77 -4.31
C ILE A 107 -3.12 2.09 -3.37
N HIS A 108 -4.09 1.18 -3.32
CA HIS A 108 -5.15 1.16 -2.30
C HIS A 108 -4.58 0.63 -0.98
N LEU A 109 -4.70 1.41 0.10
CA LEU A 109 -4.29 0.98 1.44
C LEU A 109 -5.30 1.36 2.53
N PRO A 110 -5.33 0.62 3.65
CA PRO A 110 -6.01 1.08 4.85
C PRO A 110 -5.39 2.38 5.38
N LYS A 111 -6.23 3.33 5.80
CA LYS A 111 -5.80 4.58 6.45
C LYS A 111 -4.94 4.33 7.69
N SER A 112 -5.12 3.17 8.33
CA SER A 112 -4.32 2.76 9.49
C SER A 112 -2.85 2.49 9.17
N ALA A 113 -2.49 2.21 7.91
CA ALA A 113 -1.11 1.93 7.47
C ALA A 113 -0.25 3.20 7.29
N VAL A 114 -0.88 4.36 7.19
CA VAL A 114 -0.23 5.63 6.89
C VAL A 114 -0.51 6.67 7.96
N ARG A 115 0.31 7.71 7.98
CA ARG A 115 0.14 8.92 8.79
C ARG A 115 0.35 10.14 7.91
N ARG A 116 -0.23 11.29 8.25
CA ARG A 116 0.19 12.55 7.61
C ARG A 116 1.71 12.70 7.71
N ALA A 117 2.32 13.12 6.61
CA ALA A 117 3.73 13.44 6.59
C ALA A 117 4.01 14.54 7.63
N ASP A 118 5.09 14.38 8.38
CA ASP A 118 5.52 15.44 9.27
C ASP A 118 5.87 16.65 8.39
N SER A 119 5.30 17.82 8.69
CA SER A 119 5.67 19.08 8.08
C SER A 119 7.04 19.50 8.63
N SER A 120 8.09 18.74 8.27
CA SER A 120 9.46 19.15 8.48
C SER A 120 9.79 20.25 7.47
N LEU A 121 9.47 21.49 7.89
CA LEU A 121 10.04 22.78 7.50
C LEU A 121 10.36 23.00 6.00
N SER A 122 9.66 23.99 5.44
CA SER A 122 10.13 24.79 4.30
C SER A 122 11.51 25.37 4.55
#